data_AF-A0A3B8MI06-F1
#
_entry.id   AF-A0A3B8MI06-F1
#
_cell.length_a   1.000
_cell.length_b   1.000
_cell.length_c   1.000
_cell.angle_alpha   90.00
_cell.angle_beta   90.00
_cell.angle_gamma   90.00
#
_symmetry.space_group_name_H-M   'P 1'
#
loop_
_entity.id
_entity.type
_entity.pdbx_description
1 polymer ?
#
loop_
_entity_poly.entity_id
_entity_poly.type
_entity_poly.pdbx_seq_one_letter_code
_entity_poly.pdbx_strand_id
1 'polypeptide(L)' 'MSRKSLRNTIIAVFVLAMTMGPGPGLRLINPDASDPNATFTFAGIPTVYAWGLFWYAVQLIAIIIAYKKLWREDTPVHPE' A
#
# COMPACT_ATOMS: atom_id res chain seq x y z
N MET A 1 -20.26 -4.13 -9.01
CA MET A 1 -19.85 -4.29 -7.59
C MET A 1 -20.66 -3.31 -6.76
N SER A 2 -21.25 -3.73 -5.63
CA SER A 2 -22.06 -2.83 -4.78
C SER A 2 -21.18 -1.81 -4.05
N ARG A 3 -21.72 -0.64 -3.68
CA ARG A 3 -20.99 0.41 -2.93
C ARG A 3 -20.43 -0.12 -1.60
N LYS A 4 -21.19 -0.99 -0.92
CA LYS A 4 -20.76 -1.71 0.29
C LYS A 4 -19.59 -2.65 0.03
N SER A 5 -19.65 -3.43 -1.07
CA SER A 5 -18.55 -4.32 -1.48
C SER A 5 -17.29 -3.52 -1.83
N LEU A 6 -17.42 -2.43 -2.59
CA LEU A 6 -16.30 -1.54 -2.95
C LEU A 6 -15.62 -0.97 -1.71
N ARG A 7 -16.40 -0.43 -0.77
CA ARG A 7 -15.90 0.09 0.50
C ARG A 7 -15.11 -0.97 1.27
N ASN A 8 -15.68 -2.17 1.42
CA ASN A 8 -15.03 -3.25 2.14
C ASN A 8 -13.73 -3.70 1.45
N THR A 9 -13.70 -3.77 0.12
CA THR A 9 -12.48 -4.06 -0.64
C THR A 9 -11.41 -2.99 -0.40
N ILE A 10 -11.77 -1.70 -0.45
CA ILE A 10 -10.82 -0.61 -0.20
C ILE A 10 -10.27 -0.69 1.23
N ILE A 11 -11.12 -0.92 2.23
CA ILE A 11 -10.69 -1.10 3.62
C ILE A 11 -9.72 -2.28 3.72
N ALA A 12 -10.04 -3.43 3.12
CA ALA A 12 -9.18 -4.60 3.14
C ALA A 12 -7.82 -4.33 2.48
N VAL A 13 -7.81 -3.65 1.33
CA VAL A 13 -6.57 -3.23 0.64
C VAL A 13 -5.77 -2.26 1.50
N PHE A 14 -6.42 -1.32 2.18
CA PHE A 14 -5.74 -0.37 3.05
C PHE A 14 -5.12 -1.05 4.26
N VAL A 15 -5.84 -1.96 4.92
CA VAL A 15 -5.31 -2.78 6.02
C VAL A 15 -4.15 -3.66 5.55
N LEU A 16 -4.28 -4.31 4.40
CA LEU A 16 -3.20 -5.09 3.78
C LEU A 16 -1.96 -4.22 3.57
N ALA A 17 -2.14 -3.02 3.00
CA ALA A 17 -1.06 -2.07 2.81
C ALA A 17 -0.41 -1.68 4.15
N MET A 18 -1.19 -1.44 5.22
CA MET A 18 -0.62 -1.17 6.55
C MET A 18 0.21 -2.34 7.10
N THR A 19 -0.21 -3.58 6.83
CA THR A 19 0.56 -4.78 7.26
C THR A 19 1.80 -5.05 6.42
N MET A 20 1.82 -4.65 5.15
CA MET A 20 2.99 -4.79 4.28
C MET A 20 4.17 -3.98 4.81
N GLY A 21 3.95 -2.71 5.17
CA GLY A 21 4.94 -1.84 5.80
C GLY A 21 6.35 -1.81 5.18
N PRO A 22 7.33 -1.21 5.89
CA PRO A 22 8.74 -1.27 5.50
C PRO A 22 9.43 -2.58 5.91
N GLY A 23 8.88 -3.31 6.88
CA GLY A 23 9.53 -4.49 7.51
C GLY A 23 9.68 -5.71 6.60
N PRO A 24 8.59 -6.26 6.03
CA PRO A 24 8.64 -7.33 5.04
C PRO A 24 9.58 -7.08 3.84
N GLY A 25 9.68 -5.83 3.36
CA GLY A 25 10.62 -5.49 2.29
C GLY A 25 12.08 -5.69 2.68
N LEU A 26 12.41 -5.53 3.96
CA LEU A 26 13.75 -5.79 4.49
C LEU A 26 14.16 -7.26 4.38
N ARG A 27 13.19 -8.18 4.50
CA ARG A 27 13.41 -9.63 4.37
C ARG A 27 13.81 -10.05 2.95
N LEU A 28 13.52 -9.23 1.94
CA LEU A 28 13.93 -9.47 0.55
C LEU A 28 15.44 -9.33 0.35
N ILE A 29 16.10 -8.55 1.21
CA ILE A 29 17.53 -8.26 1.11
C ILE A 29 18.33 -8.90 2.23
N ASN A 30 17.71 -9.10 3.40
CA ASN A 30 18.27 -9.84 4.51
C ASN A 30 17.20 -10.79 5.09
N PRO A 31 17.15 -12.05 4.63
CA PRO A 31 16.15 -13.03 5.06
C PRO A 31 16.21 -13.34 6.56
N ASP A 32 17.42 -13.29 7.13
CA ASP A 32 17.72 -13.55 8.53
C ASP A 32 18.43 -12.35 9.17
N ALA A 33 17.67 -11.57 9.92
CA ALA A 33 18.19 -10.40 10.64
C ALA A 33 19.23 -10.75 11.72
N SER A 34 19.32 -12.01 12.12
CA SER A 34 20.29 -12.51 13.10
C SER A 34 21.52 -13.16 12.48
N ASP A 35 21.61 -13.25 11.15
CA ASP A 35 22.76 -13.84 10.47
C ASP A 35 24.02 -12.96 10.65
N PRO A 36 25.05 -13.45 11.36
CA PRO A 36 26.30 -12.71 11.53
C PRO A 36 27.09 -12.58 10.22
N ASN A 37 26.77 -13.36 9.20
CA ASN A 37 27.43 -13.35 7.88
C ASN A 37 26.54 -12.74 6.78
N ALA A 38 25.62 -11.84 7.16
CA ALA A 38 24.71 -11.20 6.23
C ALA A 38 25.43 -10.64 5.00
N THR A 39 24.98 -11.04 3.81
CA THR A 39 25.59 -10.60 2.55
C THR A 39 24.96 -9.29 2.09
N PHE A 40 25.71 -8.20 2.20
CA PHE A 40 25.27 -6.88 1.75
C PHE A 40 25.47 -6.73 0.24
N THR A 41 24.38 -6.85 -0.51
CA THR A 41 24.40 -6.66 -1.96
C THR A 41 24.15 -5.20 -2.32
N PHE A 42 24.83 -4.68 -3.34
CA PHE A 42 24.59 -3.32 -3.86
C PHE A 42 23.12 -3.14 -4.28
N ALA A 43 22.49 -4.19 -4.81
CA ALA A 43 21.08 -4.21 -5.19
C ALA A 43 20.11 -4.21 -4.00
N GLY A 44 20.58 -4.41 -2.77
CA GLY A 44 19.73 -4.43 -1.58
C GLY A 44 19.01 -3.10 -1.35
N ILE A 45 19.74 -1.98 -1.40
CA ILE A 45 19.14 -0.65 -1.24
C ILE A 45 18.07 -0.37 -2.33
N PRO A 46 18.37 -0.49 -3.64
CA PRO A 46 17.35 -0.37 -4.69
C PRO A 46 16.12 -1.26 -4.47
N THR A 47 16.31 -2.49 -4.02
CA THR A 47 15.21 -3.44 -3.77
C THR A 47 14.27 -2.97 -2.67
N VAL A 48 14.82 -2.47 -1.56
CA VAL A 48 14.00 -1.91 -0.46
C VAL A 48 13.26 -0.65 -0.90
N TYR A 49 13.90 0.21 -1.69
CA TYR A 49 13.23 1.40 -2.25
C TYR A 49 12.11 1.01 -3.23
N ALA A 50 12.32 0.02 -4.10
CA ALA A 50 11.29 -0.48 -5.00
C ALA A 50 10.09 -1.04 -4.22
N TRP A 51 10.35 -1.79 -3.13
CA TRP A 51 9.30 -2.27 -2.22
C TRP A 51 8.53 -1.11 -1.58
N GLY A 52 9.22 -0.12 -1.04
CA GLY A 52 8.60 1.06 -0.44
C GLY A 52 7.74 1.85 -1.44
N LEU A 53 8.23 2.02 -2.67
CA LEU A 53 7.49 2.71 -3.73
C LEU A 53 6.23 1.94 -4.13
N PHE A 54 6.34 0.61 -4.29
CA PHE A 54 5.19 -0.25 -4.54
C PHE A 54 4.15 -0.14 -3.43
N TRP A 55 4.59 -0.17 -2.17
CA TRP A 55 3.72 0.00 -1.01
C TRP A 55 2.97 1.34 -1.02
N TYR A 56 3.65 2.45 -1.28
CA TYR A 56 3.00 3.76 -1.39
C TYR A 56 2.04 3.84 -2.58
N ALA A 57 2.39 3.22 -3.71
CA ALA A 57 1.52 3.19 -4.89
C ALA A 57 0.19 2.47 -4.60
N VAL A 58 0.21 1.35 -3.86
CA VAL A 58 -1.01 0.63 -3.45
C VAL A 58 -1.91 1.53 -2.60
N GLN A 59 -1.35 2.26 -1.63
CA GLN A 59 -2.13 3.20 -0.81
C GLN A 59 -2.73 4.34 -1.63
N LEU A 60 -1.93 4.94 -2.53
CA LEU A 60 -2.38 6.02 -3.39
C LEU A 60 -3.53 5.58 -4.30
N ILE A 61 -3.43 4.39 -4.90
CA ILE A 61 -4.50 3.82 -5.73
C ILE A 61 -5.78 3.63 -4.91
N ALA A 62 -5.69 3.10 -3.69
CA ALA A 62 -6.84 2.94 -2.82
C ALA A 62 -7.54 4.28 -2.52
N ILE A 63 -6.76 5.32 -2.21
CA ILE A 63 -7.27 6.69 -1.97
C ILE A 63 -7.92 7.26 -3.23
N ILE A 64 -7.30 7.14 -4.40
CA ILE A 64 -7.86 7.64 -5.66
C ILE A 64 -9.20 6.96 -5.97
N ILE A 65 -9.30 5.64 -5.77
CA ILE A 65 -10.54 4.91 -5.98
C ILE A 65 -11.61 5.36 -4.98
N ALA A 66 -11.26 5.51 -3.70
CA ALA A 66 -12.19 6.01 -2.67
C ALA A 66 -12.71 7.41 -3.01
N TYR A 67 -11.82 8.33 -3.40
CA TYR A 67 -12.19 9.67 -3.80
C TYR A 67 -13.18 9.66 -4.99
N LYS A 68 -12.83 8.94 -6.06
CA LYS A 68 -13.63 8.95 -7.29
C LYS A 68 -14.98 8.25 -7.17
N LYS A 69 -15.08 7.19 -6.37
CA LYS A 69 -16.25 6.28 -6.36
C LYS A 69 -17.03 6.24 -5.04
N LEU A 70 -16.49 6.80 -3.97
CA LEU A 70 -17.18 6.86 -2.68
C LEU A 70 -17.45 8.29 -2.25
N TRP A 71 -16.47 9.20 -2.36
CA TRP A 71 -16.60 10.56 -1.82
C TRP A 71 -17.22 11.56 -2.80
N ARG A 72 -16.88 11.49 -4.09
CA ARG A 72 -17.33 12.48 -5.08
C ARG A 72 -18.84 12.42 -5.39
N GLU A 73 -19.48 11.27 -5.21
CA GLU A 73 -20.92 11.08 -5.49
C GLU A 73 -21.85 11.60 -4.38
N ASP A 74 -21.32 11.98 -3.20
CA ASP A 74 -22.13 12.47 -2.08
C ASP A 74 -22.20 14.00 -2.01
N THR A 75 -21.75 14.73 -3.04
CA THR A 75 -21.87 16.21 -3.06
C THR A 75 -23.29 16.57 -3.50
N PRO A 76 -24.18 17.06 -2.61
CA PRO A 76 -25.48 17.56 -3.05
C PRO A 76 -25.19 18.85 -3.83
N VAL A 77 -25.58 18.89 -5.10
CA VAL A 77 -25.69 20.17 -5.81
C VAL A 77 -26.85 20.88 -5.13
N HIS A 78 -26.58 21.78 -4.20
CA HIS A 78 -27.60 22.68 -3.69
C HIS A 78 -28.08 23.55 -4.86
N PRO A 79 -29.36 23.46 -5.28
CA PRO A 79 -29.91 24.47 -6.16
C PRO A 79 -30.05 25.76 -5.35
N GLU A 80 -29.39 26.80 -5.82
CA GLU A 80 -29.55 28.18 -5.36
C GLU A 80 -30.94 28.76 -5.68
#